data_AF-A0AA97CCU8-F1
#
_entry.id   AF-A0AA97CCU8-F1
#
_cell.length_a   1.000
_cell.length_b   1.000
_cell.length_c   1.000
_cell.angle_alpha   90.00
_cell.angle_beta   90.00
_cell.angle_gamma   90.00
#
_symmetry.space_group_name_H-M   'P 1'
#
loop_
_entity.id
_entity.type
_entity.pdbx_description
1 polymer ?
#
loop_
_entity_poly.entity_id
_entity_poly.type
_entity_poly.pdbx_seq_one_letter_code
_entity_poly.pdbx_strand_id
1 'polypeptide(L)'
;MKFYCFLLFLFCFSLSGCSTQFKSDEETNRLNFNIQHANTIPIKDSVEQLAVSDMLPGDIILSSATGLNSWGIRLFSISGVSHASIYLGLGEVAESVGSGVRIITLDQAVRDSNNMVVLRQTGLTSLHAEKLREFSVQNNGNKYNYKGIVMIAPWMITKRVCELPLIGETIRNFCLKTLAKVQLGDDIDQANGFFCSQFVLDAYKYAGIPLFEGNSSWITPADILHMRTGDVPTFMPTQRLAYVGHLKSWSFSSAIRRK
;
A
#
# COMPACT_ATOMS: atom_id res chain seq x y z
N MET A 1 -30.64 26.74 8.54
CA MET A 1 -30.71 25.27 8.70
C MET A 1 -30.45 24.50 7.41
N LYS A 2 -31.16 24.73 6.30
CA LYS A 2 -30.99 23.96 5.05
C LYS A 2 -29.58 24.06 4.42
N PHE A 3 -28.95 25.24 4.45
CA PHE A 3 -27.59 25.45 3.93
C PHE A 3 -26.50 24.73 4.75
N TYR A 4 -26.61 24.74 6.08
CA TYR A 4 -25.70 24.01 6.96
C TYR A 4 -25.86 22.49 6.81
N CYS A 5 -27.09 21.98 6.67
CA CYS A 5 -27.32 20.57 6.34
C CYS A 5 -26.72 20.18 4.98
N PHE A 6 -26.81 21.05 3.98
CA PHE A 6 -26.24 20.81 2.65
C PHE A 6 -24.71 20.78 2.68
N LEU A 7 -24.07 21.73 3.39
CA LEU A 7 -22.63 21.72 3.64
C LEU A 7 -22.17 20.48 4.42
N LEU A 8 -22.94 20.05 5.42
CA LEU A 8 -22.66 18.82 6.18
C LEU A 8 -22.80 17.57 5.30
N PHE A 9 -23.79 17.54 4.41
CA PHE A 9 -23.98 16.45 3.44
C PHE A 9 -22.83 16.39 2.42
N LEU A 10 -22.42 17.54 1.89
CA LEU A 10 -21.30 17.64 0.96
C LEU A 10 -19.98 17.21 1.62
N PHE A 11 -19.78 17.61 2.89
CA PHE A 11 -18.63 17.21 3.70
C PHE A 11 -18.64 15.70 3.98
N CYS A 12 -19.78 15.13 4.37
CA CYS A 12 -19.92 13.68 4.53
C CYS A 12 -19.69 12.91 3.23
N PHE A 13 -20.13 13.43 2.07
CA PHE A 13 -19.85 12.83 0.76
C PHE A 13 -18.36 12.85 0.44
N SER A 14 -17.65 13.94 0.78
CA SER A 14 -16.20 14.04 0.55
C SER A 14 -15.37 13.06 1.42
N LEU A 15 -15.89 12.67 2.58
CA LEU A 15 -15.29 11.64 3.44
C LEU A 15 -15.51 10.22 2.92
N SER A 16 -16.42 10.03 1.96
CA SER A 16 -16.74 8.74 1.34
C SER A 16 -16.07 8.52 -0.03
N GLY A 17 -15.09 9.35 -0.40
CA GLY A 17 -14.35 9.22 -1.66
C GLY A 17 -13.86 7.79 -1.86
N CYS A 18 -14.40 7.13 -2.89
CA CYS A 18 -14.03 5.79 -3.32
C CYS A 18 -13.65 5.89 -4.79
N SER A 19 -12.39 5.64 -5.11
CA SER A 19 -11.91 5.69 -6.48
C SER A 19 -12.70 4.72 -7.36
N THR A 20 -13.26 5.23 -8.46
CA THR A 20 -13.97 4.43 -9.47
C THR A 20 -13.26 4.52 -10.82
N GLN A 21 -13.39 3.51 -11.66
CA GLN A 21 -12.82 3.53 -13.01
C GLN A 21 -13.77 2.86 -14.00
N PHE A 22 -13.96 3.51 -15.15
CA PHE A 22 -14.55 2.86 -16.32
C PHE A 22 -13.42 2.25 -17.14
N LYS A 23 -13.50 0.95 -17.41
CA LYS A 23 -12.60 0.25 -18.32
C LYS A 23 -13.42 -0.37 -19.44
N SER A 24 -13.05 -0.15 -20.70
CA SER A 24 -13.63 -0.91 -21.80
C SER A 24 -13.06 -2.33 -21.76
N ASP A 25 -13.93 -3.31 -21.80
CA ASP A 25 -13.55 -4.70 -22.00
C ASP A 25 -13.04 -4.88 -23.43
N GLU A 26 -11.79 -5.31 -23.59
CA GLU A 26 -11.16 -5.43 -24.91
C GLU A 26 -11.77 -6.56 -25.76
N GLU A 27 -12.37 -7.57 -25.15
CA GLU A 27 -13.00 -8.68 -25.87
C GLU A 27 -14.48 -8.41 -26.20
N THR A 28 -15.22 -7.78 -25.27
CA THR A 28 -16.67 -7.59 -25.43
C THR A 28 -17.07 -6.16 -25.82
N ASN A 29 -16.12 -5.22 -25.84
CA ASN A 29 -16.32 -3.79 -26.07
C ASN A 29 -17.37 -3.15 -25.13
N ARG A 30 -17.59 -3.77 -23.96
CA ARG A 30 -18.53 -3.31 -22.94
C ARG A 30 -17.79 -2.42 -21.95
N LEU A 31 -18.42 -1.32 -21.56
CA LEU A 31 -17.92 -0.48 -20.47
C LEU A 31 -18.15 -1.18 -19.14
N ASN A 32 -17.07 -1.56 -18.47
CA ASN A 32 -17.07 -2.13 -17.13
C ASN A 32 -16.78 -1.03 -16.11
N PHE A 33 -17.63 -0.92 -15.09
CA PHE A 33 -17.46 -0.02 -13.96
C PHE A 33 -16.81 -0.76 -12.80
N ASN A 34 -15.65 -0.28 -12.36
CA ASN A 34 -14.90 -0.84 -11.23
C ASN A 34 -14.86 0.17 -10.08
N ILE A 35 -14.90 -0.36 -8.85
CA ILE A 35 -14.79 0.41 -7.61
C ILE A 35 -13.54 -0.09 -6.88
N GLN A 36 -12.80 0.82 -6.26
CA GLN A 36 -11.65 0.48 -5.41
C GLN A 36 -12.06 -0.48 -4.29
N HIS A 37 -11.29 -1.55 -4.13
CA HIS A 37 -11.61 -2.62 -3.19
C HIS A 37 -11.06 -2.34 -1.80
N ALA A 38 -11.92 -2.29 -0.78
CA ALA A 38 -11.48 -2.10 0.61
C ALA A 38 -10.77 -3.33 1.23
N ASN A 39 -10.89 -4.51 0.60
CA ASN A 39 -10.40 -5.79 1.13
C ASN A 39 -9.05 -6.20 0.55
N THR A 40 -8.30 -7.00 1.32
CA THR A 40 -7.04 -7.62 0.89
C THR A 40 -7.21 -8.84 0.00
N ILE A 41 -8.43 -9.38 -0.08
CA ILE A 41 -8.79 -10.51 -0.93
C ILE A 41 -9.52 -9.97 -2.18
N PRO A 42 -9.12 -10.38 -3.40
CA PRO A 42 -9.86 -10.02 -4.61
C PRO A 42 -11.31 -10.54 -4.59
N ILE A 43 -12.27 -9.83 -5.21
CA ILE A 43 -13.71 -10.20 -5.17
C ILE A 43 -13.99 -11.60 -5.75
N LYS A 44 -13.20 -12.04 -6.73
CA LYS A 44 -13.43 -13.31 -7.44
C LYS A 44 -12.67 -14.49 -6.84
N ASP A 45 -11.81 -14.25 -5.86
CA ASP A 45 -10.86 -15.24 -5.36
C ASP A 45 -11.17 -15.58 -3.90
N SER A 46 -11.07 -16.86 -3.54
CA SER A 46 -11.02 -17.28 -2.15
C SER A 46 -9.68 -16.87 -1.52
N VAL A 47 -9.56 -16.88 -0.18
CA VAL A 47 -8.26 -16.72 0.47
C VAL A 47 -7.33 -17.84 -0.01
N GLU A 48 -6.37 -17.51 -0.86
CA GLU A 48 -5.33 -18.45 -1.26
C GLU A 48 -4.29 -18.50 -0.15
N GLN A 49 -4.20 -19.64 0.53
CA GLN A 49 -3.15 -19.84 1.51
C GLN A 49 -1.82 -20.01 0.77
N LEU A 50 -0.88 -19.10 1.03
CA LEU A 50 0.44 -19.14 0.43
C LEU A 50 1.41 -19.94 1.30
N ALA A 51 2.08 -20.93 0.72
CA ALA A 51 3.18 -21.61 1.40
C ALA A 51 4.45 -20.75 1.31
N VAL A 52 5.29 -20.78 2.35
CA VAL A 52 6.56 -20.05 2.39
C VAL A 52 7.49 -20.45 1.23
N SER A 53 7.42 -21.71 0.78
CA SER A 53 8.20 -22.23 -0.35
C SER A 53 7.86 -21.57 -1.68
N ASP A 54 6.68 -20.97 -1.80
CA ASP A 54 6.17 -20.37 -3.04
C ASP A 54 6.46 -18.86 -3.10
N MET A 55 7.03 -18.32 -2.02
CA MET A 55 7.50 -16.95 -1.98
C MET A 55 8.78 -16.78 -2.79
N LEU A 56 8.85 -15.67 -3.52
CA LEU A 56 10.00 -15.31 -4.34
C LEU A 56 10.67 -14.04 -3.78
N PRO A 57 12.01 -13.95 -3.81
CA PRO A 57 12.70 -12.70 -3.49
C PRO A 57 12.13 -11.53 -4.29
N GLY A 58 11.82 -10.42 -3.60
CA GLY A 58 11.12 -9.29 -4.19
C GLY A 58 9.60 -9.44 -4.19
N ASP A 59 9.03 -10.34 -3.40
CA ASP A 59 7.62 -10.29 -3.03
C ASP A 59 7.37 -9.13 -2.06
N ILE A 60 6.32 -8.34 -2.33
CA ILE A 60 5.85 -7.27 -1.45
C ILE A 60 4.87 -7.88 -0.45
N ILE A 61 5.16 -7.70 0.82
CA ILE A 61 4.30 -8.15 1.91
C ILE A 61 3.56 -6.92 2.43
N LEU A 62 2.23 -6.97 2.42
CA LEU A 62 1.40 -5.99 3.12
C LEU A 62 0.76 -6.64 4.34
N SER A 63 0.90 -6.01 5.50
CA SER A 63 0.46 -6.58 6.76
C SER A 63 -0.30 -5.57 7.61
N SER A 64 -1.06 -6.09 8.58
CA SER A 64 -1.64 -5.30 9.66
C SER A 64 -0.96 -5.67 10.97
N ALA A 65 -0.42 -4.69 11.67
CA ALA A 65 0.33 -4.93 12.91
C ALA A 65 -0.58 -5.42 14.05
N THR A 66 -0.01 -6.23 14.94
CA THR A 66 -0.70 -6.79 16.13
C THR A 66 -0.86 -5.79 17.28
N GLY A 67 -0.02 -4.75 17.35
CA GLY A 67 0.04 -3.81 18.48
C GLY A 67 -0.73 -2.50 18.28
N LEU A 68 -1.39 -2.02 19.35
CA LEU A 68 -2.11 -0.74 19.41
C LEU A 68 -1.21 0.50 19.61
N ASN A 69 0.11 0.33 19.65
CA ASN A 69 1.03 1.33 20.23
C ASN A 69 1.67 2.29 19.22
N SER A 70 1.19 2.39 17.98
CA SER A 70 1.66 3.43 17.06
C SER A 70 0.50 4.18 16.42
N TRP A 71 0.56 5.52 16.49
CA TRP A 71 -0.40 6.43 15.88
C TRP A 71 -0.50 6.19 14.35
N GLY A 72 0.64 5.84 13.71
CA GLY A 72 0.72 5.55 12.29
C GLY A 72 -0.08 4.31 11.85
N ILE A 73 -0.05 3.21 12.63
CA ILE A 73 -0.80 1.98 12.31
C ILE A 73 -2.31 2.23 12.27
N ARG A 74 -2.83 3.09 13.17
CA ARG A 74 -4.26 3.40 13.25
C ARG A 74 -4.73 4.26 12.07
N LEU A 75 -3.90 5.22 11.63
CA LEU A 75 -4.18 6.06 10.46
C LEU A 75 -4.29 5.27 9.15
N PHE A 76 -3.48 4.23 8.96
CA PHE A 76 -3.48 3.42 7.73
C PHE A 76 -4.58 2.34 7.68
N SER A 77 -5.31 2.08 8.77
CA SER A 77 -6.10 0.86 8.96
C SER A 77 -7.40 0.70 8.16
N ILE A 78 -7.79 1.67 7.31
CA ILE A 78 -9.08 1.61 6.58
C ILE A 78 -9.10 0.47 5.53
N SER A 79 -7.95 0.03 5.01
CA SER A 79 -7.83 -0.99 3.94
C SER A 79 -7.39 -2.38 4.42
N GLY A 80 -7.45 -2.66 5.73
CA GLY A 80 -7.02 -3.95 6.30
C GLY A 80 -5.50 -4.21 6.26
N VAL A 81 -4.71 -3.24 5.77
CA VAL A 81 -3.24 -3.21 5.78
C VAL A 81 -2.76 -1.89 6.39
N SER A 82 -1.68 -1.94 7.16
CA SER A 82 -1.08 -0.77 7.80
C SER A 82 0.42 -0.69 7.63
N HIS A 83 1.03 -1.71 7.04
CA HIS A 83 2.47 -1.89 6.94
C HIS A 83 2.85 -2.54 5.62
N ALA A 84 4.06 -2.27 5.16
CA ALA A 84 4.61 -2.80 3.92
C ALA A 84 6.08 -3.20 4.13
N SER A 85 6.47 -4.34 3.56
CA SER A 85 7.82 -4.90 3.64
C SER A 85 8.17 -5.72 2.40
N ILE A 86 9.43 -6.10 2.27
CA ILE A 86 9.96 -6.86 1.12
C ILE A 86 10.50 -8.21 1.61
N TYR A 87 10.07 -9.29 0.99
CA TYR A 87 10.72 -10.59 1.17
C TYR A 87 12.04 -10.63 0.40
N LEU A 88 13.16 -10.86 1.09
CA LEU A 88 14.49 -10.88 0.47
C LEU A 88 14.90 -12.28 -0.02
N GLY A 89 14.05 -13.28 0.17
CA GLY A 89 14.43 -14.70 0.05
C GLY A 89 15.05 -15.23 1.34
N LEU A 90 15.28 -16.55 1.36
CA LEU A 90 15.96 -17.26 2.47
C LEU A 90 15.30 -17.03 3.84
N GLY A 91 13.98 -16.80 3.87
CA GLY A 91 13.27 -16.57 5.12
C GLY A 91 13.54 -15.19 5.75
N GLU A 92 14.02 -14.21 4.99
CA GLU A 92 14.29 -12.85 5.48
C GLU A 92 13.32 -11.82 4.91
N VAL A 93 12.97 -10.83 5.75
CA VAL A 93 12.07 -9.73 5.42
C VAL A 93 12.73 -8.41 5.80
N ALA A 94 12.81 -7.48 4.86
CA ALA A 94 13.23 -6.10 5.11
C ALA A 94 12.02 -5.20 5.34
N GLU A 95 12.06 -4.41 6.41
CA GLU A 95 10.99 -3.50 6.76
C GLU A 95 11.51 -2.24 7.43
N SER A 96 10.75 -1.14 7.33
CA SER A 96 10.95 0.05 8.15
C SER A 96 9.82 0.19 9.15
N VAL A 97 10.13 0.09 10.44
CA VAL A 97 9.19 0.20 11.56
C VAL A 97 9.65 1.29 12.52
N GLY A 98 8.93 1.56 13.62
CA GLY A 98 9.28 2.66 14.54
C GLY A 98 10.73 2.63 15.07
N SER A 99 11.38 1.47 15.15
CA SER A 99 12.79 1.34 15.52
C SER A 99 13.79 1.63 14.39
N GLY A 100 13.32 1.87 13.18
CA GLY A 100 14.12 2.04 11.97
C GLY A 100 13.96 0.90 10.95
N VAL A 101 14.80 0.94 9.92
CA VAL A 101 14.94 -0.13 8.93
C VAL A 101 15.63 -1.32 9.59
N ARG A 102 15.07 -2.51 9.41
CA ARG A 102 15.61 -3.76 9.93
C ARG A 102 15.35 -4.91 8.97
N ILE A 103 16.22 -5.92 9.04
CA ILE A 103 16.02 -7.22 8.40
C ILE A 103 15.71 -8.23 9.51
N ILE A 104 14.55 -8.87 9.43
CA ILE A 104 14.07 -9.87 10.40
C ILE A 104 13.74 -11.18 9.69
N THR A 105 13.52 -12.24 10.46
CA THR A 105 13.04 -13.49 9.89
C THR A 105 11.57 -13.38 9.48
N LEU A 106 11.19 -14.12 8.44
CA LEU A 106 9.81 -14.22 7.98
C LEU A 106 8.89 -14.72 9.11
N ASP A 107 9.35 -15.68 9.91
CA ASP A 107 8.61 -16.17 11.07
C ASP A 107 8.32 -15.06 12.09
N GLN A 108 9.28 -14.17 12.33
CA GLN A 108 9.06 -13.02 13.20
C GLN A 108 8.02 -12.07 12.59
N ALA A 109 8.12 -11.77 11.29
CA ALA A 109 7.16 -10.92 10.59
C ALA A 109 5.72 -11.49 10.64
N VAL A 110 5.57 -12.81 10.48
CA VAL A 110 4.28 -13.53 10.56
C VAL A 110 3.72 -13.51 11.99
N ARG A 111 4.57 -13.64 13.01
CA ARG A 111 4.15 -13.54 14.42
C ARG A 111 3.61 -12.15 14.76
N ASP A 112 4.29 -11.11 14.28
CA ASP A 112 3.98 -9.71 14.63
C ASP A 112 2.77 -9.13 13.85
N SER A 113 2.21 -9.88 12.90
CA SER A 113 1.14 -9.43 12.01
C SER A 113 -0.19 -10.15 12.29
N ASN A 114 -1.33 -9.48 12.11
CA ASN A 114 -2.66 -10.09 12.19
C ASN A 114 -3.13 -10.65 10.84
N ASN A 115 -2.83 -9.91 9.77
CA ASN A 115 -3.10 -10.24 8.39
C ASN A 115 -1.83 -10.00 7.57
N MET A 116 -1.59 -10.80 6.54
CA MET A 116 -0.36 -10.73 5.73
C MET A 116 -0.65 -11.23 4.32
N VAL A 117 -0.82 -10.29 3.39
CA VAL A 117 -1.03 -10.53 1.97
C VAL A 117 0.27 -10.32 1.20
N VAL A 118 0.49 -11.14 0.17
CA VAL A 118 1.67 -11.08 -0.68
C VAL A 118 1.27 -10.64 -2.08
N LEU A 119 1.97 -9.63 -2.58
CA LEU A 119 1.85 -9.09 -3.92
C LEU A 119 3.19 -9.23 -4.65
N ARG A 120 3.14 -9.45 -5.97
CA ARG A 120 4.34 -9.67 -6.80
C ARG A 120 4.36 -8.74 -8.00
N GLN A 121 5.50 -8.09 -8.22
CA GLN A 121 5.76 -7.32 -9.44
C GLN A 121 6.04 -8.28 -10.59
N THR A 122 5.31 -8.13 -11.70
CA THR A 122 5.52 -8.96 -12.89
C THR A 122 6.83 -8.56 -13.58
N GLY A 123 7.64 -9.53 -14.03
CA GLY A 123 8.92 -9.26 -14.69
C GLY A 123 10.09 -8.97 -13.74
N LEU A 124 9.93 -9.21 -12.43
CA LEU A 124 11.04 -9.16 -11.49
C LEU A 124 12.06 -10.27 -11.81
N THR A 125 13.33 -9.90 -11.92
CA THR A 125 14.44 -10.82 -12.24
C THR A 125 15.32 -11.06 -11.01
N SER A 126 16.22 -12.05 -11.06
CA SER A 126 17.21 -12.27 -10.01
C SER A 126 18.10 -11.05 -9.74
N LEU A 127 18.44 -10.28 -10.79
CA LEU A 127 19.20 -9.05 -10.66
C LEU A 127 18.43 -7.98 -9.87
N HIS A 128 17.13 -7.84 -10.13
CA HIS A 128 16.28 -6.94 -9.36
C HIS A 128 16.19 -7.39 -7.90
N ALA A 129 16.01 -8.69 -7.64
CA ALA A 129 15.99 -9.24 -6.29
C ALA A 129 17.30 -8.97 -5.52
N GLU A 130 18.45 -9.12 -6.18
CA GLU A 130 19.75 -8.80 -5.60
C GLU A 130 19.86 -7.31 -5.26
N LYS A 131 19.39 -6.42 -6.14
CA LYS A 131 19.36 -4.97 -5.87
C LYS A 131 18.43 -4.59 -4.73
N LEU A 132 17.28 -5.25 -4.59
CA LEU A 132 16.38 -5.06 -3.44
C LEU A 132 17.06 -5.46 -2.12
N ARG A 133 17.80 -6.57 -2.13
CA ARG A 133 18.60 -7.01 -0.99
C ARG A 133 19.75 -6.05 -0.69
N GLU A 134 20.48 -5.61 -1.71
CA GLU A 134 21.56 -4.64 -1.58
C GLU A 134 21.07 -3.34 -0.92
N PHE A 135 19.97 -2.76 -1.43
CA PHE A 135 19.35 -1.57 -0.85
C PHE A 135 18.93 -1.80 0.60
N SER A 136 18.33 -2.95 0.90
CA SER A 136 17.85 -3.28 2.23
C SER A 136 18.99 -3.41 3.25
N VAL A 137 20.12 -4.00 2.84
CA VAL A 137 21.32 -4.13 3.68
C VAL A 137 22.00 -2.78 3.87
N GLN A 138 22.14 -1.97 2.82
CA GLN A 138 22.74 -0.63 2.89
C GLN A 138 21.98 0.31 3.81
N ASN A 139 20.65 0.16 3.89
CA ASN A 139 19.80 1.00 4.71
C ASN A 139 19.46 0.38 6.07
N ASN A 140 19.98 -0.81 6.40
CA ASN A 140 19.71 -1.45 7.67
C ASN A 140 20.22 -0.58 8.84
N GLY A 141 19.36 -0.31 9.83
CA GLY A 141 19.63 0.60 10.94
C GLY A 141 19.32 2.07 10.66
N ASN A 142 18.94 2.46 9.43
CA ASN A 142 18.48 3.82 9.16
C ASN A 142 17.22 4.15 9.96
N LYS A 143 17.04 5.44 10.27
CA LYS A 143 15.97 5.88 11.18
C LYS A 143 14.58 5.72 10.54
N TYR A 144 13.56 5.69 11.38
CA TYR A 144 12.18 5.75 10.92
C TYR A 144 11.76 7.20 10.62
N ASN A 145 11.10 7.41 9.48
CA ASN A 145 10.65 8.74 9.06
C ASN A 145 9.33 9.15 9.75
N TYR A 146 9.41 9.51 11.04
CA TYR A 146 8.25 9.98 11.81
C TYR A 146 7.65 11.28 11.25
N LYS A 147 8.48 12.19 10.74
CA LYS A 147 8.01 13.44 10.11
C LYS A 147 7.13 13.14 8.90
N GLY A 148 7.53 12.21 8.05
CA GLY A 148 6.74 11.72 6.93
C GLY A 148 5.38 11.17 7.36
N ILE A 149 5.34 10.38 8.45
CA ILE A 149 4.07 9.87 9.00
C ILE A 149 3.14 10.99 9.49
N VAL A 150 3.68 12.02 10.16
CA VAL A 150 2.86 13.16 10.61
C VAL A 150 2.30 13.94 9.41
N MET A 151 3.08 14.10 8.35
CA MET A 151 2.66 14.81 7.13
C MET A 151 1.66 14.01 6.28
N ILE A 152 1.84 12.69 6.18
CA ILE A 152 0.97 11.82 5.38
C ILE A 152 -0.40 11.62 6.03
N ALA A 153 -0.51 11.81 7.34
CA ALA A 153 -1.76 11.61 8.07
C ALA A 153 -2.90 12.54 7.60
N PRO A 154 -2.72 13.88 7.52
CA PRO A 154 -3.70 14.75 6.88
C PRO A 154 -3.95 14.41 5.40
N TRP A 155 -2.92 13.96 4.68
CA TRP A 155 -3.01 13.61 3.25
C TRP A 155 -3.99 12.46 2.99
N MET A 156 -4.04 11.48 3.89
CA MET A 156 -4.98 10.35 3.77
C MET A 156 -6.45 10.77 3.74
N ILE A 157 -6.78 11.90 4.37
CA ILE A 157 -8.14 12.45 4.40
C ILE A 157 -8.35 13.37 3.20
N THR A 158 -7.42 14.30 2.96
CA THR A 158 -7.58 15.31 1.91
C THR A 158 -7.57 14.70 0.52
N LYS A 159 -6.80 13.63 0.27
CA LYS A 159 -6.76 12.96 -1.04
C LYS A 159 -8.12 12.42 -1.50
N ARG A 160 -9.04 12.12 -0.58
CA ARG A 160 -10.39 11.59 -0.89
C ARG A 160 -11.21 12.55 -1.76
N VAL A 161 -10.92 13.86 -1.72
CA VAL A 161 -11.56 14.85 -2.61
C VAL A 161 -11.25 14.60 -4.09
N CYS A 162 -10.08 14.02 -4.39
CA CYS A 162 -9.69 13.65 -5.74
C CYS A 162 -10.23 12.27 -6.16
N GLU A 163 -10.75 11.49 -5.21
CA GLU A 163 -11.24 10.13 -5.38
C GLU A 163 -12.77 10.06 -5.38
N LEU A 164 -13.46 11.17 -5.65
CA LEU A 164 -14.91 11.15 -5.75
C LEU A 164 -15.35 10.23 -6.91
N PRO A 165 -16.46 9.49 -6.74
CA PRO A 165 -16.94 8.59 -7.79
C PRO A 165 -17.24 9.37 -9.07
N LEU A 166 -17.07 8.70 -10.21
CA LEU A 166 -17.32 9.23 -11.56
C LEU A 166 -16.33 10.32 -12.04
N ILE A 167 -15.31 10.67 -11.25
CA ILE A 167 -14.20 11.48 -11.74
C ILE A 167 -13.33 10.63 -12.68
N GLY A 168 -13.10 11.13 -13.90
CA GLY A 168 -12.24 10.48 -14.89
C GLY A 168 -10.79 10.37 -14.42
N GLU A 169 -10.10 9.32 -14.87
CA GLU A 169 -8.75 8.97 -14.42
C GLU A 169 -7.74 10.12 -14.57
N THR A 170 -7.77 10.84 -15.70
CA THR A 170 -6.88 11.98 -15.96
C THR A 170 -7.07 13.10 -14.95
N ILE A 171 -8.33 13.43 -14.64
CA ILE A 171 -8.68 14.50 -13.69
C ILE A 171 -8.28 14.09 -12.26
N ARG A 172 -8.57 12.84 -11.88
CA ARG A 172 -8.15 12.28 -10.59
C ARG A 172 -6.62 12.34 -10.43
N ASN A 173 -5.88 11.86 -11.43
CA ASN A 173 -4.41 11.86 -11.39
C ASN A 173 -3.84 13.27 -11.28
N PHE A 174 -4.38 14.23 -12.04
CA PHE A 174 -3.97 15.63 -11.96
C PHE A 174 -4.27 16.23 -10.58
N CYS A 175 -5.48 16.01 -10.04
CA CYS A 175 -5.87 16.46 -8.71
C CYS A 175 -4.95 15.90 -7.63
N LEU A 176 -4.71 14.59 -7.64
CA LEU A 176 -3.85 13.91 -6.66
C LEU A 176 -2.42 14.43 -6.70
N LYS A 177 -1.82 14.54 -7.90
CA LYS A 177 -0.44 15.03 -8.04
C LYS A 177 -0.30 16.47 -7.58
N THR A 178 -1.23 17.35 -7.97
CA THR A 178 -1.21 18.76 -7.56
C THR A 178 -1.40 18.90 -6.04
N LEU A 179 -2.37 18.19 -5.46
CA LEU A 179 -2.63 18.25 -4.02
C LEU A 179 -1.47 17.65 -3.20
N ALA A 180 -0.90 16.53 -3.65
CA ALA A 180 0.25 15.90 -3.00
C ALA A 180 1.47 16.83 -3.02
N LYS A 181 1.76 17.45 -4.17
CA LYS A 181 2.83 18.45 -4.30
C LYS A 181 2.65 19.64 -3.37
N VAL A 182 1.42 20.14 -3.20
CA VAL A 182 1.15 21.28 -2.30
C VAL A 182 1.27 20.88 -0.82
N GLN A 183 0.74 19.72 -0.45
CA GLN A 183 0.59 19.34 0.96
C GLN A 183 1.81 18.59 1.52
N LEU A 184 2.42 17.75 0.70
CA LEU A 184 3.58 16.93 1.09
C LEU A 184 4.88 17.51 0.54
N GLY A 185 4.84 18.31 -0.53
CA GLY A 185 6.03 18.81 -1.20
C GLY A 185 6.63 17.79 -2.17
N ASP A 186 7.49 18.29 -3.07
CA ASP A 186 8.35 17.46 -3.91
C ASP A 186 9.64 17.08 -3.18
N ASP A 187 10.06 17.93 -2.22
CA ASP A 187 11.32 17.87 -1.48
C ASP A 187 11.09 17.58 0.00
N ILE A 188 10.38 16.50 0.33
CA ILE A 188 10.63 15.90 1.64
C ILE A 188 12.05 15.38 1.55
N ASP A 189 13.00 16.20 2.02
CA ASP A 189 14.30 15.76 2.50
C ASP A 189 14.10 14.37 3.05
N GLN A 190 14.70 13.36 2.40
CA GLN A 190 14.73 12.02 2.94
C GLN A 190 15.28 12.17 4.35
N ALA A 191 14.39 12.13 5.34
CA ALA A 191 14.72 12.55 6.69
C ALA A 191 15.56 11.45 7.33
N ASN A 192 16.82 11.29 6.92
CA ASN A 192 17.76 10.22 7.27
C ASN A 192 17.08 8.87 7.56
N GLY A 193 16.07 8.50 6.77
CA GLY A 193 15.13 7.48 7.19
C GLY A 193 13.90 7.32 6.29
N PHE A 194 13.19 6.22 6.54
CA PHE A 194 12.06 5.77 5.74
C PHE A 194 10.86 5.44 6.62
N PHE A 195 9.65 5.64 6.14
CA PHE A 195 8.50 4.89 6.64
C PHE A 195 8.25 3.65 5.77
N CYS A 196 7.38 2.75 6.21
CA CYS A 196 7.26 1.40 5.65
C CYS A 196 7.03 1.36 4.13
N SER A 197 6.00 2.04 3.61
CA SER A 197 5.74 2.07 2.16
C SER A 197 6.80 2.86 1.41
N GLN A 198 7.30 3.97 1.95
CA GLN A 198 8.40 4.73 1.33
C GLN A 198 9.63 3.84 1.09
N PHE A 199 10.03 3.05 2.10
CA PHE A 199 11.14 2.11 2.01
C PHE A 199 10.95 1.12 0.87
N VAL A 200 9.74 0.55 0.73
CA VAL A 200 9.42 -0.37 -0.37
C VAL A 200 9.57 0.33 -1.71
N LEU A 201 8.93 1.49 -1.91
CA LEU A 201 9.00 2.19 -3.19
C LEU A 201 10.42 2.61 -3.58
N ASP A 202 11.21 3.12 -2.63
CA ASP A 202 12.59 3.52 -2.88
C ASP A 202 13.49 2.32 -3.19
N ALA A 203 13.26 1.15 -2.56
CA ALA A 203 13.97 -0.08 -2.91
C ALA A 203 13.68 -0.54 -4.35
N TYR A 204 12.42 -0.54 -4.77
CA TYR A 204 12.04 -0.90 -6.14
C TYR A 204 12.56 0.09 -7.18
N LYS A 205 12.56 1.38 -6.84
CA LYS A 205 13.20 2.42 -7.65
C LYS A 205 14.70 2.18 -7.79
N TYR A 206 15.39 1.86 -6.69
CA TYR A 206 16.81 1.49 -6.69
C TYR A 206 17.09 0.26 -7.54
N ALA A 207 16.20 -0.73 -7.51
CA ALA A 207 16.31 -1.96 -8.32
C ALA A 207 16.01 -1.76 -9.82
N GLY A 208 15.67 -0.55 -10.26
CA GLY A 208 15.40 -0.25 -11.68
C GLY A 208 14.01 -0.67 -12.15
N ILE A 209 13.12 -1.05 -11.23
CA ILE A 209 11.73 -1.44 -11.49
C ILE A 209 10.77 -0.68 -10.56
N PRO A 210 10.73 0.67 -10.66
CA PRO A 210 9.92 1.48 -9.75
C PRO A 210 8.46 1.04 -9.78
N LEU A 211 7.75 1.10 -8.65
CA LEU A 211 6.31 0.81 -8.58
C LEU A 211 5.43 2.01 -8.93
N PHE A 212 5.99 3.22 -8.82
CA PHE A 212 5.29 4.49 -9.01
C PHE A 212 6.24 5.58 -9.51
N GLU A 213 5.79 6.34 -10.50
CA GLU A 213 6.51 7.51 -11.02
C GLU A 213 6.10 8.77 -10.23
N GLY A 214 6.81 9.04 -9.15
CA GLY A 214 6.63 10.20 -8.29
C GLY A 214 7.43 10.11 -7.00
N ASN A 215 7.09 10.93 -6.00
CA ASN A 215 7.73 10.88 -4.70
C ASN A 215 7.14 9.73 -3.86
N SER A 216 8.00 8.79 -3.43
CA SER A 216 7.65 7.65 -2.59
C SER A 216 6.97 8.05 -1.28
N SER A 217 7.21 9.27 -0.81
CA SER A 217 6.61 9.82 0.42
C SER A 217 5.10 10.12 0.28
N TRP A 218 4.53 10.04 -0.92
CA TRP A 218 3.10 10.24 -1.15
C TRP A 218 2.26 8.97 -1.00
N ILE A 219 2.92 7.81 -0.95
CA ILE A 219 2.28 6.50 -1.11
C ILE A 219 2.17 5.78 0.23
N THR A 220 0.96 5.37 0.58
CA THR A 220 0.67 4.57 1.78
C THR A 220 0.69 3.06 1.47
N PRO A 221 0.75 2.16 2.48
CA PRO A 221 0.59 0.73 2.25
C PRO A 221 -0.73 0.35 1.57
N ALA A 222 -1.80 1.11 1.87
CA ALA A 222 -3.09 0.96 1.19
C ALA A 222 -3.02 1.31 -0.30
N ASP A 223 -2.27 2.36 -0.66
CA ASP A 223 -2.09 2.73 -2.06
C ASP A 223 -1.39 1.61 -2.84
N ILE A 224 -0.37 0.96 -2.25
CA ILE A 224 0.30 -0.22 -2.84
C ILE A 224 -0.70 -1.37 -3.02
N LEU A 225 -1.57 -1.63 -2.03
CA LEU A 225 -2.59 -2.66 -2.12
C LEU A 225 -3.51 -2.46 -3.34
N HIS A 226 -3.84 -1.21 -3.66
CA HIS A 226 -4.69 -0.85 -4.79
C HIS A 226 -3.96 -0.82 -6.15
N MET A 227 -2.63 -0.97 -6.17
CA MET A 227 -1.85 -1.15 -7.41
C MET A 227 -2.02 -2.55 -8.02
N ARG A 228 -2.69 -3.47 -7.32
CA ARG A 228 -2.88 -4.84 -7.83
C ARG A 228 -3.75 -4.91 -9.09
N THR A 229 -3.56 -5.98 -9.84
CA THR A 229 -4.41 -6.33 -10.98
C THR A 229 -5.85 -6.51 -10.51
N GLY A 230 -6.79 -5.95 -11.26
CA GLY A 230 -8.22 -6.01 -10.94
C GLY A 230 -8.70 -4.98 -9.91
N ASP A 231 -7.84 -4.10 -9.38
CA ASP A 231 -8.24 -3.02 -8.46
C ASP A 231 -8.12 -1.63 -9.11
N VAL A 232 -8.77 -0.63 -8.51
CA VAL A 232 -8.70 0.78 -8.93
C VAL A 232 -7.64 1.51 -8.09
N PRO A 233 -6.50 1.89 -8.69
CA PRO A 233 -5.41 2.48 -7.95
C PRO A 233 -5.71 3.96 -7.68
N THR A 234 -5.34 4.42 -6.49
CA THR A 234 -5.30 5.86 -6.16
C THR A 234 -4.27 6.56 -7.03
N PHE A 235 -3.04 6.06 -7.02
CA PHE A 235 -1.95 6.51 -7.88
C PHE A 235 -1.64 5.48 -8.94
N MET A 236 -1.51 5.89 -10.20
CA MET A 236 -1.18 4.97 -11.28
C MET A 236 0.18 4.31 -11.07
N PRO A 237 0.22 2.96 -10.94
CA PRO A 237 1.50 2.27 -10.86
C PRO A 237 2.15 2.21 -12.24
N THR A 238 3.46 2.02 -12.26
CA THR A 238 4.22 1.70 -13.49
C THR A 238 3.76 0.37 -14.10
N GLN A 239 3.42 -0.59 -13.24
CA GLN A 239 2.91 -1.91 -13.61
C GLN A 239 2.01 -2.44 -12.50
N ARG A 240 1.02 -3.24 -12.88
CA ARG A 240 0.10 -3.87 -11.92
C ARG A 240 0.77 -4.98 -11.14
N LEU A 241 0.46 -5.05 -9.84
CA LEU A 241 0.93 -6.11 -8.96
C LEU A 241 0.02 -7.34 -9.05
N ALA A 242 0.60 -8.53 -9.16
CA ALA A 242 -0.14 -9.78 -9.04
C ALA A 242 -0.44 -10.07 -7.56
N TYR A 243 -1.67 -10.48 -7.27
CA TYR A 243 -1.99 -11.09 -5.98
C TYR A 243 -1.43 -12.52 -5.96
N VAL A 244 -0.67 -12.87 -4.92
CA VAL A 244 -0.04 -14.20 -4.79
C VAL A 244 -0.74 -15.06 -3.74
N GLY A 245 -1.29 -14.45 -2.70
CA GLY A 245 -1.97 -15.15 -1.62
C GLY A 245 -1.75 -14.50 -0.25
N HIS A 246 -2.16 -15.21 0.80
CA HIS A 246 -2.00 -14.80 2.19
C HIS A 246 -1.14 -15.80 2.96
N LEU A 247 -0.11 -15.29 3.63
CA LEU A 247 0.67 -16.06 4.61
C LEU A 247 -0.07 -16.20 5.94
N LYS A 248 -0.93 -15.22 6.24
CA LYS A 248 -1.78 -15.19 7.42
C LYS A 248 -3.04 -14.42 7.08
N SER A 249 -4.20 -15.06 7.23
CA SER A 249 -5.49 -14.40 7.08
C SER A 249 -6.08 -14.13 8.46
N TRP A 250 -6.51 -12.88 8.68
CA TRP A 250 -7.37 -12.59 9.82
C TRP A 250 -8.81 -12.91 9.43
N SER A 251 -9.44 -13.83 10.16
CA SER A 251 -10.86 -14.15 10.02
C SER A 251 -11.55 -13.96 11.36
N PHE A 252 -12.68 -13.26 11.39
CA PHE A 252 -13.49 -13.09 12.60
C PHE A 252 -13.87 -14.44 13.23
N SER A 253 -14.12 -15.47 12.42
CA SER A 253 -14.39 -16.84 12.88
C SER A 253 -13.17 -17.49 13.57
N SER A 254 -11.95 -17.15 13.16
CA SER A 254 -10.72 -17.63 13.82
C SER A 254 -10.44 -16.96 15.17
N ALA A 255 -10.94 -15.74 15.37
CA ALA A 255 -10.83 -15.02 16.64
C ALA A 255 -11.82 -15.53 17.70
N ILE A 256 -13.01 -15.98 17.29
CA ILE A 256 -14.03 -16.53 18.19
C ILE A 256 -13.68 -17.95 18.66
N ARG A 257 -13.06 -18.78 17.81
CA ARG A 257 -12.64 -20.16 18.16
C ARG A 257 -11.44 -20.25 19.12
N ARG A 258 -10.78 -19.13 19.43
CA ARG A 258 -9.64 -19.06 20.37
C ARG A 258 -10.06 -18.67 21.80
N LYS A 259 -11.35 -18.69 22.13
CA LYS A 259 -11.84 -18.61 23.51
C LYS A 259 -12.26 -19.97 24.03
#